data_AF-A0A378AW50-F1
#
_entry.id   AF-A0A378AW50-F1
#
_cell.length_a   1.000
_cell.length_b   1.000
_cell.length_c   1.000
_cell.angle_alpha   90.00
_cell.angle_beta   90.00
_cell.angle_gamma   90.00
#
_symmetry.space_group_name_H-M   'P 1'
#
loop_
_entity.id
_entity.type
_entity.pdbx_description
1 polymer ?
#
loop_
_entity_poly.entity_id
_entity_poly.type
_entity_poly.pdbx_seq_one_letter_code
_entity_poly.pdbx_strand_id
1 'polypeptide(L)' 'MTTLQAGDLGTAIAEGAVDNAQLRDVNEAIRSHAIEQVGKKLRGYMTDMKRIAVAG' A
#
# COMPACT_ATOMS: atom_id res chain seq x y z
N MET A 1 2.79 -14.97 -19.46
CA MET A 1 1.41 -15.25 -19.00
C MET A 1 1.10 -16.75 -18.90
N THR A 2 2.06 -17.66 -19.09
CA THR A 2 1.81 -19.12 -19.06
C THR A 2 1.86 -19.74 -17.65
N THR A 3 2.20 -18.95 -16.63
CA THR A 3 2.39 -19.40 -15.24
C THR A 3 1.34 -18.87 -14.28
N LEU A 4 0.27 -18.26 -14.79
CA LEU A 4 -0.80 -17.75 -13.93
C LEU A 4 -1.53 -18.91 -13.27
N GLN A 5 -1.80 -18.74 -11.98
CA GLN A 5 -2.57 -19.65 -11.16
C GLN A 5 -3.99 -19.12 -10.96
N ALA A 6 -4.89 -20.00 -10.52
CA ALA A 6 -6.22 -19.58 -10.11
C ALA A 6 -6.11 -18.61 -8.92
N GLY A 7 -6.74 -17.43 -9.05
CA GLY A 7 -6.63 -16.35 -8.07
C GLY A 7 -5.70 -15.20 -8.48
N ASP A 8 -4.82 -15.39 -9.48
CA ASP A 8 -3.94 -14.31 -9.95
C ASP A 8 -4.70 -13.21 -10.70
N LEU A 9 -5.77 -13.58 -11.42
CA LEU A 9 -6.56 -12.65 -12.20
C LEU A 9 -8.01 -13.14 -12.36
N GLY A 10 -8.98 -12.23 -12.20
CA GLY A 10 -10.40 -12.49 -12.48
C GLY A 10 -11.12 -13.37 -11.46
N THR A 11 -10.45 -13.83 -10.41
CA THR A 11 -11.04 -14.57 -9.27
C THR A 11 -10.37 -14.10 -7.99
N ALA A 12 -11.14 -13.92 -6.92
CA ALA A 12 -10.60 -13.49 -5.63
C ALA A 12 -9.79 -14.60 -4.95
N ILE A 13 -8.73 -14.22 -4.24
CA ILE A 13 -7.98 -15.11 -3.34
C ILE A 13 -8.77 -15.19 -2.02
N ALA A 14 -8.93 -16.40 -1.48
CA ALA A 14 -9.62 -16.59 -0.20
C ALA A 14 -8.84 -15.93 0.94
N GLU A 15 -9.53 -15.20 1.82
CA GLU A 15 -8.94 -14.68 3.05
C GLU A 15 -8.57 -15.83 3.99
N GLY A 16 -7.47 -15.69 4.73
CA GLY A 16 -6.97 -16.72 5.62
C GLY A 16 -5.84 -16.25 6.52
N ALA A 17 -5.39 -17.14 7.40
CA ALA A 17 -4.20 -16.89 8.21
C ALA A 17 -2.94 -16.92 7.33
N VAL A 18 -2.04 -15.97 7.59
CA VAL A 18 -0.72 -15.90 6.95
C VAL A 18 0.36 -15.87 8.03
N ASP A 19 1.60 -16.19 7.67
CA ASP A 19 2.70 -16.09 8.61
C ASP A 19 2.95 -14.62 9.00
N ASN A 20 3.02 -14.36 10.30
CA ASN A 20 3.15 -13.00 10.82
C ASN A 20 4.50 -12.35 10.47
N ALA A 21 5.58 -13.13 10.40
CA ALA A 21 6.89 -12.60 10.04
C ALA A 21 6.91 -12.20 8.57
N GLN A 22 6.41 -13.06 7.68
CA GLN A 22 6.27 -12.74 6.26
C GLN A 22 5.37 -11.53 6.03
N LEU A 23 4.21 -11.47 6.70
CA LEU A 23 3.31 -10.32 6.59
C LEU A 23 3.99 -9.02 7.03
N ARG A 24 4.73 -9.04 8.14
CA ARG A 24 5.50 -7.88 8.61
C ARG A 24 6.55 -7.46 7.59
N ASP A 25 7.33 -8.40 7.08
CA ASP A 25 8.47 -8.13 6.21
C ASP A 25 8.00 -7.60 4.84
N VAL A 26 6.91 -8.16 4.27
CA VAL A 26 6.28 -7.63 3.04
C VAL A 26 5.73 -6.24 3.26
N ASN A 27 5.05 -6.00 4.39
CA ASN A 27 4.53 -4.67 4.73
C ASN A 27 5.63 -3.62 4.92
N GLU A 28 6.79 -4.02 5.45
CA GLU A 28 7.95 -3.14 5.57
C GLU A 28 8.56 -2.85 4.20
N ALA A 29 8.74 -3.86 3.34
CA ALA A 29 9.27 -3.69 2.00
C ALA A 29 8.40 -2.74 1.14
N ILE A 30 7.08 -2.82 1.25
CA ILE A 30 6.15 -1.93 0.55
C ILE A 30 6.31 -0.48 1.03
N ARG A 31 6.31 -0.24 2.35
CA ARG A 31 6.37 1.13 2.89
C ARG A 31 7.75 1.77 2.76
N SER A 32 8.81 0.97 2.77
CA SER A 32 10.18 1.44 2.64
C SER A 32 10.54 1.76 1.18
N HIS A 33 9.69 1.38 0.21
CA HIS A 33 9.91 1.69 -1.19
C HIS A 33 9.99 3.21 -1.41
N ALA A 34 10.99 3.67 -2.19
CA ALA A 34 11.29 5.08 -2.35
C ALA A 34 10.09 5.93 -2.82
N ILE A 35 9.23 5.36 -3.69
CA ILE A 35 8.01 6.03 -4.15
C ILE A 35 7.00 6.30 -3.02
N GLU A 36 6.88 5.37 -2.08
CA GLU A 36 5.96 5.52 -0.93
C GLU A 36 6.50 6.56 0.05
N GLN A 37 7.81 6.64 0.23
CA GLN A 37 8.42 7.67 1.08
C GLN A 37 8.14 9.09 0.54
N VAL A 38 8.41 9.31 -0.75
CA VAL A 38 8.15 10.61 -1.40
C VAL A 38 6.65 10.89 -1.46
N GLY A 39 5.85 9.90 -1.86
CA GLY A 39 4.39 10.00 -1.95
C GLY A 39 3.75 10.36 -0.62
N LYS A 40 4.15 9.69 0.47
CA LYS A 40 3.67 10.00 1.84
C LYS A 40 3.96 11.45 2.22
N LYS A 41 5.17 11.96 1.93
CA LYS A 41 5.57 13.34 2.24
C LYS A 41 4.71 14.35 1.48
N LEU A 42 4.58 14.19 0.17
CA LEU A 42 3.79 15.11 -0.66
C LEU A 42 2.30 15.07 -0.32
N ARG A 43 1.72 13.88 -0.12
CA ARG A 43 0.32 13.73 0.34
C ARG A 43 0.10 14.36 1.71
N GLY A 44 1.08 14.29 2.61
CA GLY A 44 1.07 15.02 3.89
C GLY A 44 0.95 16.52 3.68
N TYR A 45 1.85 17.11 2.88
CA TYR A 45 1.80 18.53 2.57
C TYR A 45 0.48 18.98 1.94
N MET A 46 -0.04 18.24 0.96
CA MET A 46 -1.33 18.57 0.33
C MET A 46 -2.49 18.48 1.33
N THR A 47 -2.44 17.53 2.27
CA THR A 47 -3.44 17.42 3.34
C THR A 47 -3.39 18.64 4.26
N ASP A 48 -2.20 19.08 4.64
CA ASP A 48 -2.00 20.25 5.49
C ASP A 48 -2.45 21.54 4.79
N MET A 49 -2.12 21.70 3.49
CA MET A 49 -2.59 22.82 2.67
C MET A 49 -4.12 22.83 2.57
N LYS A 50 -4.75 21.67 2.37
CA LYS A 50 -6.22 21.57 2.34
C LYS A 50 -6.85 21.95 3.68
N ARG A 51 -6.23 21.57 4.81
CA ARG A 51 -6.71 21.96 6.14
C ARG A 51 -6.71 23.47 6.34
N ILE A 52 -5.65 24.14 5.89
CA ILE A 52 -5.54 25.61 5.97
C ILE A 52 -6.59 26.28 5.09
N ALA A 53 -6.75 25.81 3.85
CA ALA A 53 -7.64 26.43 2.86
C ALA A 53 -9.15 26.37 3.20
N VAL A 54 -9.57 25.43 4.07
CA VAL A 54 -10.98 25.25 4.46
C VAL A 54 -11.29 25.90 5.82
N ALA A 55 -10.26 26.36 6.54
CA ALA A 55 -10.41 26.98 7.87
C ALA A 55 -10.61 28.51 7.84
N GLY A 56 -10.62 29.14 6.66
CA GLY A 56 -10.95 30.55 6.45
C GLY A 56 -12.25 30.69 5.68
#